data_AF-A0A7C5MHA0-F1
#
_entry.id   AF-A0A7C5MHA0-F1
#
_cell.length_a   1.000
_cell.length_b   1.000
_cell.length_c   1.000
_cell.angle_alpha   90.00
_cell.angle_beta   90.00
_cell.angle_gamma   90.00
#
_symmetry.space_group_name_H-M   'P 1'
#
loop_
_entity.id
_entity.type
_entity.pdbx_description
1 polymer ?
#
loop_
_entity_poly.entity_id
_entity_poly.type
_entity_poly.pdbx_seq_one_letter_code
_entity_poly.pdbx_strand_id
1 'polypeptide(L)' 'MWLGLQSFGAFLAYVSCFLATLLCVIYGIINWNKPKEDEAFEIQEEIEWEKHDPELSNGGGK' A
#
# COMPACT_ATOMS: atom_id res chain seq x y z
N MET A 1 -19.11 -34.87 15.01
CA MET A 1 -17.79 -34.25 14.78
C MET A 1 -17.75 -33.81 13.31
N TRP A 2 -18.27 -32.63 12.95
CA TRP A 2 -18.31 -32.25 11.52
C TRP A 2 -17.63 -30.94 11.15
N LEU A 3 -17.44 -29.96 12.04
CA LEU A 3 -16.73 -28.73 11.65
C LEU A 3 -15.91 -28.05 12.76
N GLY A 4 -15.70 -28.69 13.92
CA GLY A 4 -15.00 -28.05 15.07
C GLY A 4 -15.68 -26.78 15.63
N LEU A 5 -16.78 -26.34 15.02
CA LEU A 5 -17.54 -25.12 15.28
C LEU A 5 -18.49 -25.21 16.49
N GLN A 6 -18.45 -26.31 17.25
CA GLN A 6 -19.30 -26.46 18.45
C GLN A 6 -18.76 -25.67 19.65
N SER A 7 -17.48 -25.25 19.60
CA SER A 7 -16.87 -24.44 20.63
C SER A 7 -16.95 -22.96 20.25
N PHE A 8 -17.48 -22.15 21.16
CA PHE A 8 -17.56 -20.69 21.04
C PHE A 8 -16.23 -20.06 20.57
N GLY A 9 -15.09 -20.63 20.99
CA GLY A 9 -13.76 -20.17 20.57
C GLY A 9 -13.48 -20.33 19.06
N ALA A 10 -13.97 -21.39 18.41
CA ALA A 10 -13.77 -21.59 16.98
C ALA A 10 -14.57 -20.57 16.16
N PHE A 11 -15.81 -20.29 16.57
CA PHE A 11 -16.62 -19.24 15.95
C PHE A 11 -15.95 -17.86 16.06
N LEU A 12 -15.45 -17.52 17.25
CA LEU A 12 -14.74 -16.26 17.49
C LEU A 12 -13.47 -16.14 16.65
N ALA A 13 -12.72 -17.23 16.47
CA ALA A 13 -11.51 -17.24 15.65
C ALA A 13 -11.79 -17.00 14.16
N TYR A 14 -12.87 -17.60 13.63
CA TYR A 14 -13.28 -17.33 12.25
C TYR A 14 -13.74 -15.88 12.07
N VAL A 15 -14.59 -15.38 12.97
CA VAL A 15 -15.06 -13.99 12.94
C VAL A 15 -13.89 -13.00 13.05
N SER A 16 -12.93 -13.24 13.94
CA SER A 16 -11.77 -12.36 14.11
C SER A 16 -10.86 -12.37 12.87
N CYS A 17 -10.67 -13.53 12.20
CA CYS A 17 -9.94 -13.58 10.93
C CYS A 17 -10.61 -12.72 9.86
N PHE A 18 -11.93 -12.84 9.69
CA PHE A 18 -12.66 -12.02 8.71
C PHE A 18 -12.57 -10.53 9.04
N LEU A 19 -12.72 -10.16 10.32
CA LEU A 19 -12.56 -8.77 10.75
C LEU A 19 -11.14 -8.24 10.51
N ALA A 20 -10.11 -9.05 10.78
CA ALA A 20 -8.72 -8.67 10.52
C ALA A 20 -8.47 -8.44 9.03
N THR A 21 -8.97 -9.33 8.16
CA THR A 21 -8.88 -9.16 6.70
C THR A 21 -9.57 -7.88 6.25
N LEU A 22 -10.80 -7.61 6.74
CA LEU A 22 -11.53 -6.39 6.41
C LEU A 22 -10.79 -5.14 6.86
N LEU A 23 -10.26 -5.12 8.08
CA LEU A 23 -9.49 -3.99 8.60
C LEU A 23 -8.24 -3.73 7.75
N CYS A 24 -7.49 -4.77 7.38
CA CYS A 24 -6.30 -4.64 6.54
C CYS A 24 -6.64 -4.05 5.15
N VAL A 25 -7.69 -4.56 4.51
CA VAL A 25 -8.10 -4.09 3.18
C VAL A 25 -8.61 -2.65 3.22
N ILE A 26 -9.49 -2.32 4.17
CA ILE A 26 -10.04 -0.96 4.32
C ILE A 26 -8.91 0.03 4.63
N TYR A 27 -8.04 -0.31 5.58
CA TYR A 27 -6.90 0.54 5.91
C TYR A 27 -5.96 0.72 4.71
N GLY A 28 -5.65 -0.35 3.98
CA GLY A 28 -4.85 -0.27 2.75
C GLY A 28 -5.45 0.67 1.73
N ILE A 29 -6.75 0.54 1.43
CA ILE A 29 -7.44 1.42 0.48
C ILE A 29 -7.40 2.88 0.92
N ILE A 30 -7.66 3.17 2.21
CA ILE A 30 -7.66 4.54 2.73
C ILE A 30 -6.24 5.13 2.74
N ASN A 31 -5.25 4.34 3.13
CA ASN A 31 -3.88 4.82 3.34
C ASN A 31 -3.07 4.87 2.04
N TRP A 32 -3.33 4.00 1.06
CA TRP A 32 -2.65 4.03 -0.24
C TRP A 32 -3.06 5.21 -1.12
N ASN A 33 -4.24 5.79 -0.89
CA ASN A 33 -4.69 6.96 -1.62
C ASN A 33 -4.37 8.29 -0.91
N LYS A 34 -3.57 8.27 0.16
CA LYS A 34 -3.07 9.52 0.76
C LYS A 34 -1.82 9.97 0.01
N PRO A 35 -1.85 11.11 -0.71
CA PRO A 35 -0.63 11.69 -1.22
C PRO A 35 0.28 11.99 -0.05
N LYS A 36 1.54 11.57 -0.13
CA LYS A 36 2.52 12.02 0.86
C LYS A 36 2.70 13.51 0.66
N GLU A 37 2.70 14.28 1.74
CA GLU A 37 2.84 15.75 1.69
C GLU A 37 4.14 16.16 0.97
N ASP A 38 5.15 15.28 1.00
CA ASP A 38 6.45 15.47 0.35
C ASP A 38 6.51 14.95 -1.11
N GLU A 39 5.50 14.20 -1.59
CA GLU A 39 5.52 13.59 -2.94
C GLU A 39 5.54 14.66 -4.04
N ALA A 40 4.78 15.75 -3.87
CA ALA A 40 4.78 16.86 -4.82
C ALA A 40 6.10 17.65 -4.82
N PHE A 41 6.87 17.59 -3.73
CA PHE A 41 8.19 18.21 -3.62
C PHE A 41 9.26 17.30 -4.24
N GLU A 42 9.26 16.01 -3.91
CA GLU A 42 10.16 15.00 -4.50
C GLU A 42 9.99 14.94 -6.02
N ILE A 43 8.74 14.94 -6.54
CA ILE A 43 8.48 14.96 -7.98
C ILE A 43 9.04 16.24 -8.64
N GLN A 44 8.91 17.40 -8.00
CA GLN A 44 9.45 18.65 -8.56
C GLN A 44 10.98 18.68 -8.52
N GLU A 45 11.58 18.15 -7.47
CA GLU A 45 13.03 18.02 -7.36
C GLU A 45 13.58 17.09 -8.45
N GLU A 46 12.94 15.94 -8.67
CA GLU A 46 13.33 14.96 -9.70
C GLU A 46 13.20 15.55 -11.11
N ILE A 47 12.11 16.27 -11.40
CA ILE A 47 11.94 17.00 -12.67
C ILE A 47 13.04 18.06 -12.88
N GLU A 48 13.46 18.75 -11.82
CA GLU A 48 14.51 19.77 -11.91
C GLU A 48 15.90 19.15 -12.08
N TRP A 49 16.19 18.04 -11.39
CA TRP A 49 17.39 17.24 -11.61
C TRP A 49 17.47 16.72 -13.05
N GLU A 50 16.38 16.17 -13.59
CA GLU A 50 16.32 15.69 -14.99
C GLU A 50 16.61 16.80 -16.01
N LYS A 51 16.15 18.04 -15.79
CA LYS A 51 16.45 19.18 -16.68
C LYS A 51 17.93 19.57 -16.67
N HIS A 52 18.59 19.37 -15.54
CA HIS A 52 19.97 19.81 -15.31
C HIS A 52 21.00 18.71 -15.52
N ASP A 53 20.58 17.46 -15.78
CA ASP A 53 21.47 16.32 -15.98
C ASP A 53 22.00 16.24 -17.43
N PRO A 54 23.31 16.45 -17.66
CA PRO A 54 23.91 16.34 -19.00
C PRO A 54 24.09 14.89 -19.47
N GLU A 55 23.95 13.87 -18.61
CA GLU A 55 24.09 12.45 -18.98
C GLU A 55 22.84 11.88 -19.66
N LEU A 56 21.64 12.42 -19.40
CA LEU A 56 20.42 12.07 -20.14
C LEU A 56 20.46 12.48 -21.62
N SER A 57 21.29 13.48 -21.97
CA SER A 57 21.54 13.89 -23.37
C SER A 57 22.22 12.79 -24.20
N ASN A 58 22.86 11.80 -23.57
CA ASN A 58 23.79 10.89 -24.25
C ASN A 58 23.52 9.39 -24.03
N GLY A 59 22.25 8.99 -23.84
CA GLY A 59 21.85 7.59 -24.02
C GLY A 59 21.13 6.91 -22.85
N GLY A 60 20.25 7.61 -22.14
CA GLY A 60 19.31 7.01 -21.18
C GLY A 60 18.00 6.49 -21.79
N GLY A 61 17.87 6.47 -23.12
CA GLY A 61 16.68 5.98 -23.80
C GLY A 61 16.65 4.45 -23.90
N LYS A 62 15.80 3.81 -23.11
CA LYS A 62 15.25 2.49 -23.42
C LYS A 62 13.74 2.55 -23.26
#